data_AF-A0A5C3M866-F1
#
_entry.id   AF-A0A5C3M866-F1
#
_cell.length_a   1.000
_cell.length_b   1.000
_cell.length_c   1.000
_cell.angle_alpha   90.00
_cell.angle_beta   90.00
_cell.angle_gamma   90.00
#
_symmetry.space_group_name_H-M   'P 1'
#
loop_
_entity.id
_entity.type
_entity.pdbx_description
1 polymer ?
#
loop_
_entity_poly.entity_id
_entity_poly.type
_entity_poly.pdbx_seq_one_letter_code
_entity_poly.pdbx_strand_id
1 'polypeptide(L)'
;QNGKDAQKLNAQFGTMKATDSCQGDQTACINSQFAQCVSGKWVLQACPASLSCVALPDLQKAGTSINCEDKNVAAAAINSCGVSGGLTGDGSVTPAASSAAASS
;
A
#
# COMPACT_ATOMS: atom_id res chain seq x y z
N GLN A 1 -6.09 1.61 -11.79
CA GLN A 1 -5.91 0.23 -11.26
C GLN A 1 -4.88 0.21 -10.13
N ASN A 2 -3.66 0.69 -10.36
CA ASN A 2 -2.56 0.69 -9.37
C ASN A 2 -2.92 1.16 -7.95
N GLY A 3 -3.71 2.23 -7.80
CA GLY A 3 -4.17 2.68 -6.48
C GLY A 3 -5.00 1.62 -5.72
N LYS A 4 -5.93 0.94 -6.39
CA LYS A 4 -6.72 -0.16 -5.80
C LYS A 4 -5.83 -1.35 -5.44
N ASP A 5 -4.88 -1.68 -6.29
CA ASP A 5 -3.94 -2.79 -6.05
C ASP A 5 -3.05 -2.50 -4.84
N ALA A 6 -2.57 -1.26 -4.72
CA ALA A 6 -1.79 -0.82 -3.55
C ALA A 6 -2.62 -0.92 -2.27
N GLN A 7 -3.90 -0.53 -2.30
CA GLN A 7 -4.78 -0.68 -1.14
C GLN A 7 -4.99 -2.13 -0.72
N LYS A 8 -5.24 -3.00 -1.70
CA LYS A 8 -5.41 -4.44 -1.47
C LYS A 8 -4.15 -5.07 -0.88
N LEU A 9 -2.96 -4.71 -1.39
CA LEU A 9 -1.68 -5.20 -0.87
C LEU A 9 -1.44 -4.73 0.56
N ASN A 10 -1.64 -3.45 0.86
CA ASN A 10 -1.50 -2.94 2.22
C ASN A 10 -2.50 -3.59 3.20
N ALA A 11 -3.73 -3.87 2.76
CA ALA A 11 -4.71 -4.61 3.56
C ALA A 11 -4.26 -6.06 3.82
N GLN A 12 -3.72 -6.74 2.80
CA GLN A 12 -3.15 -8.07 2.95
C GLN A 12 -1.95 -8.09 3.91
N PHE A 13 -1.05 -7.12 3.82
CA PHE A 13 0.08 -6.97 4.72
C PHE A 13 -0.33 -6.85 6.18
N GLY A 14 -1.47 -6.22 6.46
CA GLY A 14 -2.03 -6.13 7.81
C GLY A 14 -2.46 -7.46 8.43
N THR A 15 -2.63 -8.52 7.63
CA THR A 15 -3.02 -9.86 8.14
C THR A 15 -1.84 -10.80 8.32
N MET A 16 -0.68 -10.45 7.74
CA MET A 16 0.53 -11.28 7.76
C MET A 16 1.29 -11.18 9.09
N LYS A 17 1.98 -12.26 9.44
CA LYS A 17 2.84 -12.35 10.63
C LYS A 17 4.24 -12.77 10.23
N ALA A 18 5.24 -12.34 11.01
CA ALA A 18 6.63 -12.74 10.79
C ALA A 18 6.85 -14.26 10.94
N THR A 19 5.93 -14.95 11.63
CA THR A 19 5.93 -16.41 11.82
C THR A 19 5.32 -17.18 10.65
N ASP A 20 4.65 -16.50 9.71
CA ASP A 20 4.08 -17.15 8.54
C ASP A 20 5.20 -17.70 7.65
N SER A 21 4.91 -18.78 6.92
CA SER A 21 5.81 -19.24 5.86
C SER A 21 5.68 -18.35 4.63
N CYS A 22 6.75 -18.27 3.86
CA CYS A 22 6.79 -17.56 2.59
C CYS A 22 7.39 -18.45 1.50
N GLN A 23 7.27 -18.04 0.23
CA GLN A 23 7.77 -18.80 -0.91
C GLN A 23 8.58 -17.92 -1.85
N GLY A 24 9.51 -18.54 -2.57
CA GLY A 24 10.34 -17.86 -3.55
C GLY A 24 11.06 -16.63 -2.98
N ASP A 25 11.00 -15.55 -3.74
CA ASP A 25 11.59 -14.24 -3.48
C ASP A 25 10.55 -13.18 -3.08
N GLN A 26 9.43 -13.64 -2.50
CA GLN A 26 8.34 -12.75 -2.07
C GLN A 26 8.84 -11.62 -1.17
N THR A 27 8.24 -10.45 -1.33
CA THR A 27 8.43 -9.30 -0.47
C THR A 27 7.07 -8.84 0.08
N ALA A 28 7.08 -8.29 1.29
CA ALA A 28 5.88 -7.84 1.97
C ALA A 28 6.19 -6.70 2.95
N CYS A 29 5.14 -6.12 3.52
CA CYS A 29 5.26 -5.33 4.74
C CYS A 29 4.67 -6.12 5.91
N ILE A 30 5.45 -6.40 6.94
CA ILE A 30 4.98 -7.10 8.14
C ILE A 30 5.30 -6.22 9.33
N ASN A 31 4.31 -5.90 10.16
CA ASN A 31 4.46 -4.96 11.28
C ASN A 31 5.06 -3.60 10.85
N SER A 32 4.70 -3.09 9.67
CA SER A 32 5.30 -1.88 9.06
C SER A 32 6.81 -1.98 8.73
N GLN A 33 7.42 -3.17 8.77
CA GLN A 33 8.81 -3.42 8.37
C GLN A 33 8.85 -4.08 6.99
N PHE A 34 9.90 -3.81 6.23
CA PHE A 34 10.14 -4.51 4.97
C PHE A 34 10.46 -5.98 5.27
N ALA A 35 9.77 -6.90 4.63
CA ALA A 35 9.98 -8.33 4.80
C ALA A 35 10.38 -8.95 3.46
N GLN A 36 11.48 -9.71 3.46
CA GLN A 36 11.91 -10.51 2.32
C GLN A 36 11.86 -11.99 2.69
N CYS A 37 11.37 -12.81 1.76
CA CYS A 37 11.40 -14.24 1.91
C CYS A 37 12.82 -14.77 1.67
N VAL A 38 13.39 -15.44 2.67
CA VAL A 38 14.68 -16.13 2.56
C VAL A 38 14.52 -17.54 3.10
N SER A 39 14.71 -18.54 2.23
CA SER A 39 14.59 -19.96 2.58
C SER A 39 13.28 -20.32 3.29
N GLY A 40 12.16 -19.72 2.84
CA GLY A 40 10.82 -19.98 3.36
C GLY A 40 10.46 -19.26 4.66
N LYS A 41 11.30 -18.34 5.12
CA LYS A 41 11.07 -17.52 6.33
C LYS A 41 11.14 -16.03 6.00
N TRP A 42 10.33 -15.23 6.69
CA TRP A 42 10.39 -13.78 6.60
C TRP A 42 11.59 -13.21 7.35
N VAL A 43 12.46 -12.50 6.63
CA VAL A 43 13.52 -11.66 7.20
C VAL A 43 13.03 -10.23 7.19
N LEU A 44 12.84 -9.65 8.38
CA LEU A 44 12.32 -8.29 8.55
C LEU A 44 13.46 -7.29 8.70
N GLN A 45 13.37 -6.20 7.96
CA GLN A 45 14.23 -5.03 8.05
C GLN A 45 13.39 -3.81 8.38
N ALA A 46 13.74 -3.12 9.47
CA ALA A 46 13.07 -1.87 9.83
C ALA A 46 13.30 -0.80 8.76
N CYS A 47 12.27 -0.01 8.48
CA CYS A 47 12.41 1.19 7.69
C CYS A 47 13.23 2.25 8.44
N PRO A 48 14.00 3.10 7.73
CA PRO A 48 14.76 4.15 8.38
C PRO A 48 13.83 5.21 8.99
N ALA A 49 14.31 5.84 10.07
CA ALA A 49 13.60 6.90 10.80
C ALA A 49 12.17 6.48 11.21
N SER A 50 11.19 7.36 10.98
CA SER A 50 9.76 7.14 11.27
C SER A 50 8.97 6.60 10.08
N LEU A 51 9.63 6.15 9.01
CA LEU A 51 8.96 5.63 7.82
C LEU A 51 8.35 4.25 8.09
N SER A 52 7.34 3.89 7.29
CA SER A 52 6.69 2.58 7.35
C SER A 52 6.79 1.89 6.00
N CYS A 53 6.99 0.58 6.00
CA CYS A 53 6.85 -0.22 4.80
C CYS A 53 5.39 -0.17 4.36
N VAL A 54 5.17 0.21 3.10
CA VAL A 54 3.86 0.28 2.46
C VAL A 54 3.96 -0.12 0.99
N ALA A 55 2.86 -0.61 0.42
CA ALA A 55 2.69 -0.70 -1.02
C ALA A 55 2.27 0.67 -1.60
N LEU A 56 2.96 1.11 -2.65
CA LEU A 56 2.71 2.34 -3.39
C LEU A 56 2.29 2.01 -4.83
N PRO A 57 1.37 2.78 -5.44
CA PRO A 57 1.06 2.65 -6.85
C PRO A 57 2.27 3.12 -7.68
N ASP A 58 2.61 2.38 -8.73
CA ASP A 58 3.58 2.89 -9.71
C ASP A 58 2.91 3.98 -10.56
N LEU A 59 3.58 5.12 -10.77
CA LEU A 59 3.04 6.26 -11.50
C LEU A 59 3.41 6.26 -12.99
N GLN A 60 4.42 5.47 -13.38
CA GLN A 60 4.95 5.44 -14.74
C GLN A 60 4.56 4.17 -15.50
N LYS A 61 4.31 3.07 -14.77
CA LYS A 61 3.91 1.79 -15.37
C LYS A 61 2.79 1.12 -14.57
N ALA A 62 2.18 0.09 -15.16
CA ALA A 62 1.21 -0.74 -14.45
C ALA A 62 1.87 -1.48 -13.28
N GLY A 63 1.17 -1.53 -12.15
CA GLY A 63 1.59 -2.27 -10.97
C GLY A 63 1.82 -1.41 -9.72
N THR A 64 2.49 -2.02 -8.74
CA THR A 64 2.79 -1.44 -7.43
C THR A 64 4.23 -1.73 -7.07
N SER A 65 4.74 -0.99 -6.08
CA SER A 65 6.06 -1.21 -5.48
C SER A 65 5.93 -1.20 -3.96
N ILE A 66 6.83 -1.91 -3.27
CA ILE A 66 6.92 -1.87 -1.81
C ILE A 66 8.10 -0.99 -1.45
N ASN A 67 7.87 0.04 -0.62
CA ASN A 67 8.92 0.94 -0.19
C ASN A 67 8.68 1.46 1.23
N CYS A 68 9.73 1.97 1.86
CA CYS A 68 9.60 2.73 3.10
C CYS A 68 9.14 4.16 2.77
N GLU A 69 7.99 4.55 3.31
CA GLU A 69 7.39 5.86 3.04
C GLU A 69 6.64 6.36 4.28
N ASP A 70 6.41 7.67 4.35
CA ASP A 70 5.49 8.23 5.32
C ASP A 70 4.05 7.79 5.00
N LYS A 71 3.30 7.35 6.02
CA LYS A 71 1.95 6.80 5.81
C LYS A 71 0.98 7.81 5.20
N ASN A 72 1.13 9.09 5.50
CA ASN A 72 0.27 10.14 4.93
C ASN A 72 0.65 10.44 3.48
N VAL A 73 1.96 10.48 3.18
CA VAL A 73 2.46 10.62 1.80
C VAL A 73 1.98 9.45 0.93
N ALA A 74 2.11 8.22 1.43
CA ALA A 74 1.63 7.03 0.74
C ALA A 74 0.11 7.04 0.52
N ALA A 75 -0.67 7.43 1.53
CA ALA A 75 -2.12 7.57 1.39
C ALA A 75 -2.51 8.64 0.34
N ALA A 76 -1.79 9.76 0.30
CA ALA A 76 -2.01 10.81 -0.71
C ALA A 76 -1.68 10.32 -2.12
N ALA A 77 -0.58 9.58 -2.31
CA ALA A 77 -0.20 8.98 -3.59
C ALA A 77 -1.26 7.98 -4.09
N ILE A 78 -1.78 7.13 -3.18
CA ILE A 78 -2.89 6.23 -3.48
C ILE A 78 -4.14 7.01 -3.89
N ASN A 79 -4.52 8.05 -3.12
CA ASN A 79 -5.72 8.83 -3.40
C ASN A 79 -5.61 9.61 -4.73
N SER A 80 -4.40 10.03 -5.13
CA SER A 80 -4.14 10.64 -6.43
C SER A 80 -4.43 9.72 -7.62
N CYS A 81 -4.60 8.41 -7.39
CA CYS A 81 -5.02 7.44 -8.40
C CYS A 81 -6.56 7.35 -8.55
N GLY A 82 -7.33 8.27 -7.94
CA GLY A 82 -8.80 8.33 -8.04
C GLY A 82 -9.55 7.32 -7.17
N VAL A 83 -8.91 6.83 -6.10
CA VAL A 83 -9.51 5.89 -5.13
C VAL A 83 -9.59 6.54 -3.75
N SER A 84 -10.59 6.17 -2.96
CA SER A 84 -10.75 6.60 -1.56
C SER A 84 -10.46 5.47 -0.58
N GLY A 85 -10.41 5.77 0.72
CA GLY A 85 -10.22 4.77 1.78
C GLY A 85 -8.78 4.66 2.31
N GLY A 86 -7.90 5.59 1.94
CA GLY A 86 -6.53 5.67 2.46
C GLY A 86 -5.67 4.46 2.07
N LEU A 87 -4.78 4.04 2.95
CA LEU A 87 -3.80 2.97 2.69
C LEU A 87 -4.44 1.60 2.43
N THR A 88 -5.59 1.28 3.03
CA THR A 88 -6.19 -0.06 3.03
C THR A 88 -7.64 -0.06 2.55
N GLY A 89 -8.02 0.93 1.74
CA GLY A 89 -9.36 1.01 1.18
C GLY A 89 -9.74 -0.24 0.36
N ASP A 90 -11.03 -0.45 0.17
CA ASP A 90 -11.56 -1.54 -0.65
C ASP A 90 -11.51 -1.25 -2.16
N GLY A 91 -10.84 -0.17 -2.56
CA GLY A 91 -10.85 0.30 -3.94
C GLY A 91 -12.15 0.99 -4.34
N SER A 92 -12.95 1.43 -3.36
CA SER A 92 -14.07 2.35 -3.56
C SER A 92 -13.56 3.59 -4.29
N VAL A 93 -14.04 3.78 -5.52
CA VAL A 93 -13.77 4.99 -6.29
C VAL A 93 -14.41 6.16 -5.56
N THR A 94 -13.67 7.24 -5.35
CA THR A 94 -14.30 8.47 -4.86
C THR A 94 -15.24 8.91 -5.97
N PRO A 95 -16.57 8.98 -5.74
CA PRO A 95 -17.42 9.61 -6.72
C PRO A 95 -16.89 11.03 -6.91
N ALA A 96 -16.55 11.39 -8.15
CA ALA A 96 -16.17 12.75 -8.47
C ALA A 96 -17.26 13.65 -7.89
N ALA A 97 -16.89 14.58 -7.01
CA ALA A 97 -17.82 15.56 -6.49
C ALA A 97 -18.44 16.27 -7.70
N SER A 98 -19.66 15.87 -8.08
CA SER A 98 -20.46 16.63 -9.02
C SER A 98 -20.59 18.01 -8.41
N SER A 99 -19.99 19.01 -9.07
CA SER A 99 -20.23 20.41 -8.79
C SER A 99 -21.73 20.66 -8.82
N ALA A 100 -22.38 20.62 -7.66
CA ALA A 100 -23.70 21.21 -7.49
C ALA A 100 -23.48 22.72 -7.40
N ALA A 101 -23.36 23.35 -8.57
CA ALA A 101 -23.60 24.78 -8.72
C ALA A 101 -25.07 25.03 -8.37
N ALA A 102 -25.34 25.39 -7.12
CA ALA A 102 -26.57 26.05 -6.76
C ALA A 102 -26.46 27.50 -7.23
N SER A 103 -27.26 27.89 -8.22
CA SER A 103 -27.52 29.29 -8.56
C SER A 103 -29.01 29.54 -8.46
N SER A 104 -29.33 30.40 -7.49
CA SER A 104 -30.42 31.40 -7.40
C SER A 104 -31.78 31.08 -7.99
#